data_AF-A0A961FU70-F1
#
_entry.id   AF-A0A961FU70-F1
#
_cell.length_a   1.000
_cell.length_b   1.000
_cell.length_c   1.000
_cell.angle_alpha   90.00
_cell.angle_beta   90.00
_cell.angle_gamma   90.00
#
_symmetry.space_group_name_H-M   'P 1'
#
loop_
_entity.id
_entity.type
_entity.pdbx_description
1 polymer ?
#
loop_
_entity_poly.entity_id
_entity_poly.type
_entity_poly.pdbx_seq_one_letter_code
_entity_poly.pdbx_strand_id
1 'polypeptide(L)'
;MKSFQELPDYRELRKLWKQEPIERPVPDLELTPDSWVERGAEVIGWWLARLEYWLSESGWLRAWLRLNLLVSIVLTIAGVLLLPPVAQVLEQVAKSSHWLGAIFGDLVGMLTALPPVVISLGVLYLGFVVVRRFRRKRLMNRGGYGHDDGWQ
;
A
#
# COMPACT_ATOMS: atom_id res chain seq x y z
N MET A 1 16.02 -18.46 -43.48
CA MET A 1 15.45 -18.99 -42.22
C MET A 1 16.46 -19.97 -41.66
N LYS A 2 17.14 -19.65 -40.55
CA LYS A 2 18.10 -20.58 -39.93
C LYS A 2 17.30 -21.74 -39.31
N SER A 3 17.66 -22.97 -39.68
CA SER A 3 16.99 -24.20 -39.24
C SER A 3 17.17 -24.39 -37.73
N PHE A 4 16.15 -24.87 -37.03
CA PHE A 4 16.23 -25.25 -35.60
C PHE A 4 17.29 -26.34 -35.33
N GLN A 5 17.91 -26.90 -36.37
CA GLN A 5 19.03 -27.84 -36.26
C GLN A 5 20.40 -27.16 -36.07
N GLU A 6 20.52 -25.84 -36.21
CA GLU A 6 21.75 -25.08 -35.91
C GLU A 6 21.81 -24.57 -34.46
N LEU A 7 20.86 -24.97 -33.59
CA LEU A 7 20.92 -24.61 -32.18
C LEU A 7 22.17 -25.25 -31.54
N PRO A 8 23.05 -24.45 -30.90
CA PRO A 8 24.23 -24.99 -30.24
C PRO A 8 23.82 -26.06 -29.24
N ASP A 9 24.52 -27.20 -29.27
CA ASP A 9 24.23 -28.36 -28.44
C ASP A 9 24.16 -27.92 -26.96
N TYR A 10 23.22 -28.46 -26.19
CA TYR A 10 23.02 -28.06 -24.78
C TYR A 10 24.28 -28.27 -23.92
N ARG A 11 25.21 -29.10 -24.40
CA ARG A 11 26.55 -29.29 -23.82
C ARG A 11 27.45 -28.08 -24.02
N GLU A 12 27.36 -27.38 -25.15
CA GLU A 12 28.09 -26.15 -25.42
C GLU A 12 27.53 -24.97 -24.62
N LEU A 13 26.20 -24.88 -24.47
CA LEU A 13 25.57 -23.94 -23.56
C LEU A 13 26.03 -24.14 -22.10
N ARG A 14 26.25 -25.40 -21.71
CA ARG A 14 26.81 -25.74 -20.39
C ARG A 14 28.28 -25.34 -20.24
N LYS A 15 29.06 -25.35 -21.33
CA LYS A 15 30.45 -24.85 -21.34
C LYS A 15 30.51 -23.33 -21.19
N LEU A 16 29.61 -22.58 -21.83
CA LEU A 16 29.46 -21.13 -21.61
C LEU A 16 29.07 -20.79 -20.16
N TRP A 17 28.57 -21.78 -19.41
CA TRP A 17 28.24 -21.68 -18.00
C TRP A 17 29.34 -22.13 -17.04
N LYS A 18 30.45 -22.70 -17.53
CA LYS A 18 31.57 -23.03 -16.66
C LYS A 18 32.26 -21.76 -16.18
N GLN A 19 32.23 -21.55 -14.87
CA GLN A 19 32.99 -20.51 -14.18
C GLN A 19 34.43 -21.01 -14.05
N GLU A 20 35.18 -21.00 -15.15
CA GLU A 20 36.61 -21.23 -15.06
C GLU A 20 37.26 -19.97 -14.44
N PRO A 21 38.07 -20.14 -13.38
CA PRO A 21 38.82 -19.03 -12.79
C PRO A 21 39.59 -18.30 -13.88
N ILE A 22 39.50 -16.98 -13.88
CA ILE A 22 40.22 -16.16 -14.86
C ILE A 22 41.71 -16.24 -14.49
N GLU A 23 42.55 -16.59 -15.46
CA GLU A 23 43.99 -16.61 -15.26
C GLU A 23 44.49 -15.21 -14.88
N ARG A 24 45.45 -15.15 -13.95
CA ARG A 24 46.00 -13.88 -13.48
C ARG A 24 46.61 -13.14 -14.67
N PRO A 25 46.22 -11.88 -14.94
CA PRO A 25 46.75 -11.13 -16.06
C PRO A 25 48.26 -10.91 -15.85
N VAL A 26 49.06 -11.49 -16.73
CA VAL A 26 50.51 -11.27 -16.79
C VAL A 26 50.73 -9.96 -17.56
N PRO A 27 51.50 -9.00 -17.02
CA PRO A 27 51.84 -7.78 -17.74
C PRO A 27 52.83 -8.10 -18.87
N ASP A 28 52.30 -8.60 -19.99
CA ASP A 28 53.03 -8.75 -21.25
C ASP A 28 52.55 -7.66 -22.21
N LEU A 29 52.99 -6.43 -21.93
CA LEU A 29 52.67 -5.27 -22.74
C LEU A 29 53.72 -5.16 -23.85
N GLU A 30 53.43 -5.72 -25.01
CA GLU A 30 54.17 -5.43 -26.25
C GLU A 30 53.83 -4.01 -26.69
N LEU A 31 54.40 -3.01 -26.02
CA LEU A 31 54.10 -1.59 -26.24
C LEU A 31 54.42 -1.18 -27.68
N THR A 32 53.44 -1.31 -28.58
CA THR A 32 53.56 -1.03 -30.00
C THR A 32 54.17 0.37 -30.18
N PRO A 33 55.36 0.53 -30.79
CA PRO A 33 56.14 1.77 -30.67
C PRO A 33 55.56 2.97 -31.40
N ASP A 34 54.75 2.76 -32.44
CA ASP A 34 54.43 3.81 -33.42
C ASP A 34 53.05 4.47 -33.25
N SER A 35 52.19 3.98 -32.37
CA SER A 35 50.82 4.48 -32.20
C SER A 35 50.48 4.76 -30.73
N TRP A 36 50.32 6.04 -30.40
CA TRP A 36 49.89 6.47 -29.06
C TRP A 36 48.48 6.00 -28.71
N VAL A 37 47.63 5.79 -29.72
CA VAL A 37 46.26 5.29 -29.56
C VAL A 37 46.28 3.80 -29.21
N GLU A 38 47.08 3.00 -29.91
CA GLU A 38 47.21 1.57 -29.66
C GLU A 38 47.83 1.31 -28.29
N ARG A 39 48.86 2.07 -27.90
CA ARG A 39 49.39 2.04 -26.53
C ARG A 39 48.35 2.39 -25.47
N GLY A 40 47.54 3.43 -25.72
CA GLY A 40 46.44 3.80 -24.83
C GLY A 40 45.43 2.67 -24.68
N ALA A 41 45.07 2.01 -25.78
CA ALA A 41 44.15 0.87 -25.80
C ALA A 41 44.72 -0.36 -25.08
N GLU A 42 46.00 -0.68 -25.27
CA GLU A 42 46.70 -1.77 -24.57
C GLU A 42 46.72 -1.53 -23.05
N VAL A 43 47.04 -0.31 -22.62
CA VAL A 43 47.06 0.06 -21.19
C VAL A 43 45.65 -0.01 -20.60
N ILE A 44 44.65 0.53 -21.29
CA ILE A 44 43.23 0.46 -20.86
C ILE A 44 42.76 -1.00 -20.81
N GLY A 45 43.12 -1.81 -21.80
CA GLY A 45 42.81 -3.24 -21.85
C GLY A 45 43.42 -4.01 -20.68
N TRP A 46 44.69 -3.72 -20.34
CA TRP A 46 45.34 -4.29 -19.17
C TRP A 46 44.68 -3.87 -17.85
N TRP A 47 44.29 -2.60 -17.71
CA TRP A 47 43.55 -2.12 -16.55
C TRP A 47 42.18 -2.79 -16.42
N LEU A 48 41.46 -2.97 -17.52
CA LEU A 48 40.19 -3.70 -17.56
C LEU A 48 40.37 -5.17 -17.16
N ALA A 49 41.35 -5.87 -17.74
CA ALA A 49 41.66 -7.26 -17.38
C ALA A 49 42.07 -7.39 -15.90
N ARG A 50 42.82 -6.42 -15.39
CA ARG A 50 43.23 -6.37 -13.98
C ARG A 50 42.08 -6.06 -13.03
N LEU A 51 41.19 -5.15 -13.39
CA LEU A 51 39.96 -4.86 -12.65
C LEU A 51 39.03 -6.08 -12.68
N GLU A 52 38.89 -6.75 -13.82
CA GLU A 52 38.10 -7.96 -13.97
C GLU A 52 38.63 -9.10 -13.09
N TYR A 53 39.96 -9.29 -13.05
CA TYR A 53 40.59 -10.24 -12.13
C TYR A 53 40.39 -9.85 -10.66
N TRP A 54 40.55 -8.57 -10.30
CA TRP A 54 40.32 -8.10 -8.92
C TRP A 54 38.87 -8.26 -8.46
N LEU A 55 37.91 -8.00 -9.34
CA LEU A 55 36.48 -8.13 -9.05
C LEU A 55 36.00 -9.59 -9.11
N SER A 56 36.67 -10.46 -9.87
CA SER A 56 36.18 -11.80 -10.21
C SER A 56 37.26 -12.88 -10.19
N GLU A 57 38.21 -12.80 -9.26
CA GLU A 57 39.29 -13.81 -9.07
C GLU A 57 38.71 -15.24 -8.94
N SER A 58 37.55 -15.38 -8.31
CA SER A 58 36.86 -16.65 -8.06
C SER A 58 35.57 -16.86 -8.89
N GLY A 59 35.22 -15.93 -9.79
CA GLY A 59 33.93 -15.96 -10.50
C GLY A 59 32.71 -15.56 -9.66
N TRP A 60 32.90 -15.21 -8.38
CA TRP A 60 31.82 -14.93 -7.43
C TRP A 60 30.97 -13.71 -7.82
N LEU A 61 31.58 -12.62 -8.28
CA LEU A 61 30.83 -11.43 -8.67
C LEU A 61 29.91 -11.68 -9.87
N ARG A 62 30.38 -12.45 -10.86
CA ARG A 62 29.56 -12.87 -12.00
C ARG A 62 28.38 -13.74 -11.55
N ALA A 63 28.61 -14.64 -10.58
CA ALA A 63 27.56 -15.44 -9.97
C ALA A 63 26.54 -14.56 -9.23
N TRP A 64 27.03 -13.60 -8.44
CA TRP A 64 26.21 -12.68 -7.66
C TRP A 64 25.37 -11.76 -8.54
N LEU A 65 25.95 -11.17 -9.61
CA LEU A 65 25.21 -10.38 -10.58
C LEU A 65 24.13 -11.20 -11.30
N ARG A 66 24.47 -12.43 -11.71
CA ARG A 66 23.50 -13.32 -12.39
C ARG A 66 22.37 -13.75 -11.45
N LEU A 67 22.67 -14.02 -10.17
CA LEU A 67 21.66 -14.30 -9.16
C LEU A 67 20.74 -13.10 -8.93
N ASN A 68 21.30 -11.90 -8.76
CA ASN A 68 20.49 -10.69 -8.59
C ASN A 68 19.63 -10.40 -9.83
N LEU A 69 20.17 -10.60 -11.04
CA LEU A 69 19.41 -10.45 -12.28
C LEU A 69 18.27 -11.47 -12.36
N LEU A 70 18.52 -12.73 -12.00
CA LEU A 70 17.49 -13.76 -11.98
C LEU A 70 16.41 -13.44 -10.95
N VAL A 71 16.81 -13.05 -9.74
CA VAL A 71 15.90 -12.64 -8.66
C VAL A 71 15.07 -11.44 -9.10
N SER A 72 15.67 -10.41 -9.73
CA SER A 72 14.94 -9.24 -10.19
C SER A 72 13.93 -9.58 -11.28
N ILE A 73 14.26 -10.47 -12.22
CA ILE A 73 13.33 -10.96 -13.26
C ILE A 73 12.17 -11.72 -12.61
N VAL A 74 12.46 -12.65 -11.70
CA VAL A 74 11.42 -13.43 -11.00
C VAL A 74 10.51 -12.52 -10.19
N LEU A 75 11.07 -11.56 -9.44
CA LEU A 75 10.29 -10.58 -8.68
C LEU A 75 9.46 -9.68 -9.59
N THR A 76 9.99 -9.27 -10.74
CA THR A 76 9.25 -8.47 -11.73
C THR A 76 8.07 -9.26 -12.28
N ILE A 77 8.27 -10.53 -12.66
CA ILE A 77 7.20 -11.41 -13.16
C ILE A 77 6.14 -11.59 -12.06
N ALA A 78 6.56 -11.93 -10.84
CA ALA A 78 5.66 -12.10 -9.70
C ALA A 78 4.89 -10.81 -9.42
N GLY A 79 5.57 -9.67 -9.42
CA GLY A 79 4.97 -8.35 -9.21
C GLY A 79 3.93 -8.02 -10.26
N VAL A 80 4.25 -8.19 -11.55
CA VAL A 80 3.31 -7.96 -12.66
C VAL A 80 2.08 -8.89 -12.57
N LEU A 81 2.28 -10.14 -12.16
CA LEU A 81 1.18 -11.11 -12.02
C LEU A 81 0.30 -10.83 -10.79
N LEU A 82 0.90 -10.39 -9.69
CA LEU A 82 0.21 -10.17 -8.41
C LEU A 82 -0.39 -8.77 -8.27
N LEU A 83 0.13 -7.76 -8.96
CA LEU A 83 -0.39 -6.39 -8.94
C LEU A 83 -1.89 -6.30 -9.29
N PRO A 84 -2.37 -6.86 -10.42
CA PRO A 84 -3.78 -6.79 -10.78
C PRO A 84 -4.73 -7.38 -9.72
N PRO A 85 -4.53 -8.62 -9.23
CA PRO A 85 -5.43 -9.18 -8.22
C PRO A 85 -5.34 -8.43 -6.88
N VAL A 86 -4.15 -8.00 -6.45
CA VAL A 86 -4.00 -7.20 -5.23
C VAL A 86 -4.73 -5.86 -5.36
N ALA A 87 -4.59 -5.17 -6.50
CA ALA A 87 -5.29 -3.91 -6.75
C ALA A 87 -6.81 -4.08 -6.73
N GLN A 88 -7.33 -5.16 -7.31
CA GLN A 88 -8.77 -5.47 -7.27
C GLN A 88 -9.28 -5.70 -5.84
N VAL A 89 -8.52 -6.44 -5.03
CA VAL A 89 -8.87 -6.66 -3.62
C VAL A 89 -8.85 -5.34 -2.85
N LEU A 90 -7.83 -4.50 -3.03
CA LEU A 90 -7.77 -3.18 -2.38
C LEU A 90 -8.93 -2.27 -2.82
N GLU A 91 -9.30 -2.29 -4.10
CA GLU A 91 -10.44 -1.53 -4.60
C GLU A 91 -11.76 -2.01 -4.00
N GLN A 92 -11.94 -3.33 -3.86
CA GLN A 92 -13.12 -3.91 -3.19
C GLN A 92 -13.17 -3.54 -1.70
N VAL A 93 -12.04 -3.58 -1.01
CA VAL A 93 -11.95 -3.13 0.39
C VAL A 93 -12.30 -1.64 0.48
N ALA A 94 -11.76 -0.79 -0.37
CA ALA A 94 -12.08 0.64 -0.40
C ALA A 94 -13.58 0.90 -0.64
N LYS A 95 -14.19 0.17 -1.59
CA LYS A 95 -15.64 0.22 -1.83
C LYS A 95 -16.45 -0.23 -0.61
N SER A 96 -16.03 -1.30 0.06
CA SER A 96 -16.70 -1.80 1.27
C SER A 96 -16.62 -0.80 2.44
N SER A 97 -15.49 -0.11 2.59
CA SER A 97 -15.31 0.94 3.61
C SER A 97 -16.23 2.13 3.40
N HIS A 98 -16.56 2.48 2.15
CA HIS A 98 -17.52 3.54 1.86
C HIS A 98 -18.92 3.19 2.36
N TRP A 99 -19.39 1.96 2.10
CA TRP A 99 -20.69 1.48 2.59
C TRP A 99 -20.73 1.40 4.11
N LEU A 100 -19.66 0.91 4.74
CA LEU A 100 -19.55 0.89 6.20
C LEU A 100 -19.59 2.31 6.77
N GLY A 101 -18.84 3.25 6.19
CA GLY A 101 -18.86 4.65 6.61
C GLY A 101 -20.23 5.30 6.48
N ALA A 102 -20.95 5.03 5.39
CA ALA A 102 -22.32 5.53 5.19
C ALA A 102 -23.29 4.95 6.24
N ILE A 103 -23.24 3.63 6.49
CA ILE A 103 -24.09 2.98 7.50
C ILE A 103 -23.79 3.51 8.90
N PHE A 104 -22.51 3.66 9.26
CA PHE A 104 -22.12 4.24 10.54
C PHE A 104 -22.54 5.70 10.66
N GLY A 105 -22.41 6.49 9.59
CA GLY A 105 -22.87 7.88 9.54
C GLY A 105 -24.37 8.00 9.78
N ASP A 106 -25.17 7.18 9.10
CA ASP A 106 -26.63 7.15 9.26
C ASP A 106 -27.04 6.68 10.66
N LEU A 107 -26.39 5.65 11.20
CA LEU A 107 -26.66 5.16 12.55
C LEU A 107 -26.31 6.20 13.62
N VAL A 108 -25.16 6.86 13.51
CA VAL A 108 -24.75 7.92 14.44
C VAL A 108 -25.67 9.14 14.29
N GLY A 109 -26.06 9.49 13.07
CA GLY A 109 -27.05 10.54 12.79
C GLY A 109 -28.39 10.26 13.47
N MET A 110 -28.92 9.04 13.34
CA MET A 110 -30.15 8.62 14.03
C MET A 110 -29.98 8.64 15.55
N LEU A 111 -28.86 8.14 16.08
CA LEU A 111 -28.61 8.10 17.52
C LEU A 111 -28.48 9.50 18.13
N THR A 112 -27.89 10.44 17.39
CA THR A 112 -27.71 11.84 17.83
C THR A 112 -28.96 12.68 17.64
N ALA A 113 -29.84 12.32 16.71
CA ALA A 113 -31.14 12.97 16.51
C ALA A 113 -32.18 12.54 17.55
N LEU A 114 -32.04 11.37 18.17
CA LEU A 114 -32.97 10.85 19.18
C LEU A 114 -33.07 11.72 20.46
N PRO A 115 -31.96 12.13 21.11
CA PRO A 115 -32.01 12.95 22.32
C PRO A 115 -32.82 14.26 22.19
N PRO A 116 -32.63 15.13 21.18
CA PRO A 116 -33.41 16.36 21.08
C PRO A 116 -34.90 16.10 20.82
N VAL A 117 -35.26 15.03 20.11
CA VAL A 117 -36.66 14.63 19.91
C VAL A 117 -37.30 14.18 21.23
N VAL A 118 -36.61 13.35 22.02
CA VAL A 118 -37.11 12.91 23.33
C VAL A 118 -37.23 14.08 24.31
N ILE A 119 -36.24 14.97 24.32
CA ILE A 119 -36.24 16.18 25.17
C ILE A 119 -37.41 17.10 24.80
N SER A 120 -37.60 17.39 23.51
CA SER A 120 -38.70 18.26 23.06
C SER A 120 -40.07 17.68 23.42
N LEU A 121 -40.29 16.37 23.22
CA LEU A 121 -41.51 15.69 23.66
C LEU A 121 -41.70 15.75 25.18
N GLY A 122 -40.63 15.56 25.96
CA GLY A 122 -40.64 15.69 27.41
C GLY A 122 -41.02 17.09 27.89
N VAL A 123 -40.48 18.13 27.26
CA VAL A 123 -40.79 19.54 27.57
C VAL A 123 -42.25 19.86 27.24
N LEU A 124 -42.75 19.44 26.08
CA LEU A 124 -44.16 19.62 25.70
C LEU A 124 -45.10 18.93 26.69
N TYR A 125 -44.78 17.70 27.09
CA TYR A 125 -45.57 16.95 28.05
C TYR A 125 -45.58 17.63 29.44
N LEU A 126 -44.43 18.05 29.94
CA LEU A 126 -44.33 18.77 31.21
C LEU A 126 -45.10 20.09 31.17
N GLY A 127 -44.98 20.86 30.09
CA GLY A 127 -45.74 22.08 29.88
C GLY A 127 -47.25 21.84 29.91
N PHE A 128 -47.72 20.79 29.23
CA PHE A 128 -49.13 20.39 29.26
C PHE A 128 -49.61 20.04 30.68
N VAL A 129 -48.82 19.27 31.44
CA VAL A 129 -49.15 18.89 32.83
C VAL A 129 -49.22 20.12 33.74
N VAL A 130 -48.26 21.04 33.62
CA VAL A 130 -48.23 22.28 34.40
C VAL A 130 -49.45 23.15 34.11
N VAL A 131 -49.76 23.39 32.83
CA VAL A 131 -50.95 24.15 32.41
C VAL A 131 -52.24 23.48 32.92
N ARG A 132 -52.35 22.16 32.79
CA ARG A 132 -53.50 21.39 33.30
C ARG A 132 -53.65 21.54 34.82
N ARG A 133 -52.55 21.51 35.57
CA ARG A 133 -52.54 21.69 37.03
C ARG A 133 -52.92 23.12 37.44
N PHE A 134 -52.41 24.14 36.74
CA PHE A 134 -52.79 25.53 36.98
C PHE A 134 -54.25 25.82 36.63
N ARG A 135 -54.78 25.26 35.53
CA ARG A 135 -56.21 25.39 35.19
C ARG A 135 -57.10 24.73 36.25
N ARG A 136 -56.73 23.56 36.77
CA ARG A 136 -57.45 22.92 37.90
C ARG A 136 -57.43 23.78 39.16
N LYS A 137 -56.28 24.35 39.53
CA LYS A 137 -56.17 25.24 40.71
C LYS A 137 -56.96 26.54 40.55
N ARG A 138 -56.97 27.14 39.34
CA ARG A 138 -57.78 28.34 39.06
C ARG A 138 -59.29 28.09 39.14
N LEU A 139 -59.76 26.88 38.80
CA LEU A 139 -61.17 26.51 38.97
C LEU A 139 -61.56 26.39 40.46
N MET A 140 -60.68 25.85 41.30
CA MET A 140 -60.91 25.75 42.76
C MET A 140 -60.96 27.12 43.46
N ASN A 141 -60.11 28.08 43.07
CA ASN A 141 -60.14 29.45 43.63
C ASN A 141 -61.32 30.31 43.15
N ARG A 142 -62.13 29.84 42.19
CA ARG A 142 -63.38 30.52 41.76
C ARG A 142 -64.64 29.94 42.38
N GLY A 143 -64.56 28.83 43.11
CA GLY A 143 -65.70 28.19 43.79
C GLY A 143 -65.80 28.47 45.29
N GLY A 144 -64.96 29.35 45.84
CA GLY A 144 -64.87 29.63 47.27
C GLY A 144 -65.61 30.89 47.74
N TYR A 145 -66.75 31.23 47.14
CA TYR A 145 -67.68 32.21 47.71
C TYR A 145 -69.11 31.68 47.57
N GLY A 146 -69.56 31.03 48.63
CA GLY A 146 -70.95 30.63 48.77
C GLY A 146 -71.10 29.43 49.68
N HIS A 147 -71.03 29.64 51.00
CA HIS A 147 -72.14 29.29 51.87
C HIS A 147 -71.90 29.83 53.29
N ASP A 148 -72.96 30.48 53.80
CA ASP A 148 -73.39 30.61 55.20
C ASP A 148 -72.58 31.51 56.14
N ASP A 149 -73.25 32.58 56.61
CA ASP A 149 -73.89 32.73 57.94
C ASP A 149 -74.98 33.82 57.76
N GLY A 150 -76.25 33.74 58.15
CA GLY A 150 -76.82 33.15 59.35
C GLY A 150 -77.15 34.26 60.36
N TRP A 151 -78.36 34.84 60.27
CA TRP A 151 -79.13 35.54 61.33
C TRP A 151 -78.44 36.59 62.23
N GLN A 152 -78.84 37.86 62.10
CA GLN A 152 -79.40 38.71 63.19
C GLN A 152 -79.88 40.06 62.66
#